data_AF-A0A9N7N056-F1
#
_entry.id   AF-A0A9N7N056-F1
#
_cell.length_a   1.000
_cell.length_b   1.000
_cell.length_c   1.000
_cell.angle_alpha   90.00
_cell.angle_beta   90.00
_cell.angle_gamma   90.00
#
_symmetry.space_group_name_H-M   'P 1'
#
loop_
_entity.id
_entity.type
_entity.pdbx_description
1 polymer ?
#
loop_
_entity_poly.entity_id
_entity_poly.type
_entity_poly.pdbx_seq_one_letter_code
_entity_poly.pdbx_strand_id
1 'polypeptide(L)'
;MIETLNTSNLTPKEVNKMQVLTSTGQDGGNRVLHSKKAQNIAILLRALNVIADYLKKSLATLEGACEELRSSRMFLKLLEAVLKTGNHMNVGTNRGDAHTFKLDTLLKLADVKGADWKTTLLHFVVQEIIQAEGSRLRNSNTTENTNAEAKCRKLGLQVVSKLSSELMKREESCDNGC
;
A
#
# COMPACT_ATOMS: atom_id res chain seq x y z
N MET A 1 -30.60 -32.06 -11.43
CA MET A 1 -32.05 -31.96 -11.67
C MET A 1 -32.40 -30.48 -11.59
N ILE A 2 -32.60 -29.87 -12.75
CA ILE A 2 -33.14 -28.52 -12.88
C ILE A 2 -34.64 -28.70 -13.05
N GLU A 3 -35.45 -28.11 -12.18
CA GLU A 3 -36.88 -28.03 -12.38
C GLU A 3 -37.24 -26.59 -12.74
N THR A 4 -37.50 -26.42 -14.04
CA THR A 4 -38.14 -25.26 -14.63
C THR A 4 -39.64 -25.42 -14.47
N LEU A 5 -40.32 -24.47 -13.83
CA LEU A 5 -41.78 -24.38 -13.88
C LEU A 5 -42.19 -23.29 -14.86
N ASN A 6 -42.90 -23.70 -15.90
CA ASN A 6 -43.58 -22.83 -16.84
C ASN A 6 -44.92 -23.47 -17.18
N THR A 7 -46.03 -22.77 -16.94
CA THR A 7 -47.31 -23.01 -17.68
C THR A 7 -48.27 -21.83 -17.47
N SER A 8 -48.22 -20.93 -18.45
CA SER A 8 -49.33 -20.38 -19.25
C SER A 8 -50.79 -20.33 -18.74
N ASN A 9 -51.34 -19.14 -18.99
CA ASN A 9 -52.66 -18.79 -19.56
C ASN A 9 -53.89 -18.72 -18.65
N LEU A 10 -54.53 -17.53 -18.66
CA LEU A 10 -55.90 -17.31 -19.14
C LEU A 10 -56.04 -15.83 -19.58
N THR A 11 -56.87 -15.61 -20.60
CA THR A 11 -56.84 -14.47 -21.55
C THR A 11 -58.04 -13.50 -21.35
N PRO A 12 -58.40 -12.55 -22.26
CA PRO A 12 -58.58 -11.12 -21.92
C PRO A 12 -60.02 -10.58 -22.13
N LYS A 13 -60.28 -9.36 -21.63
CA LYS A 13 -61.35 -8.34 -21.97
C LYS A 13 -61.83 -7.73 -20.64
N GLU A 14 -61.88 -6.41 -20.44
CA GLU A 14 -62.63 -5.42 -21.19
C GLU A 14 -61.94 -4.05 -21.32
N VAL A 15 -62.44 -3.31 -22.30
CA VAL A 15 -61.97 -2.04 -22.87
C VAL A 15 -62.73 -0.86 -22.25
N ASN A 16 -62.00 0.22 -21.97
CA ASN A 16 -62.44 1.61 -21.77
C ASN A 16 -63.43 1.98 -20.64
N LYS A 17 -62.97 2.88 -19.76
CA LYS A 17 -63.68 4.17 -19.59
C LYS A 17 -62.72 5.27 -19.14
N MET A 18 -62.41 6.19 -20.06
CA MET A 18 -61.75 7.45 -19.75
C MET A 18 -62.78 8.41 -19.13
N GLN A 19 -62.32 9.12 -18.10
CA GLN A 19 -62.65 10.53 -17.80
C GLN A 19 -63.83 10.88 -16.84
N VAL A 20 -63.50 11.86 -15.99
CA VAL A 20 -64.33 12.96 -15.40
C VAL A 20 -64.81 12.78 -13.92
N LEU A 21 -64.08 13.47 -13.02
CA LEU A 21 -64.49 14.34 -11.88
C LEU A 21 -63.84 14.10 -10.49
N THR A 22 -62.86 14.97 -10.20
CA THR A 22 -62.74 15.88 -9.03
C THR A 22 -63.18 15.45 -7.61
N SER A 23 -62.25 15.53 -6.64
CA SER A 23 -62.28 16.44 -5.45
C SER A 23 -61.17 16.02 -4.46
N THR A 24 -60.10 16.82 -4.28
CA THR A 24 -59.89 17.83 -3.22
C THR A 24 -60.11 17.33 -1.78
N GLY A 25 -59.03 17.19 -1.00
CA GLY A 25 -59.11 17.13 0.46
C GLY A 25 -57.85 16.64 1.18
N GLN A 26 -57.05 17.59 1.68
CA GLN A 26 -56.09 17.50 2.81
C GLN A 26 -55.01 16.40 2.83
N ASP A 27 -53.74 16.77 2.56
CA ASP A 27 -52.59 16.31 3.37
C ASP A 27 -51.33 17.17 3.09
N GLY A 28 -51.29 18.37 3.67
CA GLY A 28 -50.13 19.26 3.60
C GLY A 28 -48.98 18.87 4.54
N GLY A 29 -49.27 18.06 5.57
CA GLY A 29 -48.30 17.67 6.61
C GLY A 29 -47.40 16.52 6.17
N ASN A 30 -47.92 15.59 5.37
CA ASN A 30 -47.22 14.35 5.03
C ASN A 30 -46.36 14.50 3.75
N ARG A 31 -46.76 15.35 2.78
CA ARG A 31 -45.98 15.63 1.55
C ARG A 31 -44.63 16.32 1.83
N VAL A 32 -44.62 17.28 2.77
CA VAL A 32 -43.39 17.96 3.21
C VAL A 32 -42.49 17.01 4.00
N LEU A 33 -43.10 16.14 4.81
CA LEU A 33 -42.40 15.10 5.57
C LEU A 33 -41.71 14.08 4.63
N HIS A 34 -42.39 13.69 3.54
CA HIS A 34 -41.82 12.83 2.51
C HIS A 34 -40.64 13.48 1.78
N SER A 35 -40.74 14.78 1.44
CA SER A 35 -39.64 15.51 0.81
C SER A 35 -38.42 15.65 1.73
N LYS A 36 -38.62 15.95 3.03
CA LYS A 36 -37.53 16.01 4.02
C LYS A 36 -36.89 14.65 4.29
N LYS A 37 -37.69 13.58 4.41
CA LYS A 37 -37.19 12.20 4.53
C LYS A 37 -36.40 11.79 3.28
N ALA A 38 -36.92 12.09 2.09
CA ALA A 38 -36.23 11.83 0.82
C ALA A 38 -34.93 12.64 0.70
N GLN A 39 -34.90 13.90 1.15
CA GLN A 39 -33.71 14.74 1.16
C GLN A 39 -32.63 14.19 2.10
N ASN A 40 -33.00 13.76 3.31
CA ASN A 40 -32.07 13.12 4.24
C ASN A 40 -31.49 11.82 3.66
N ILE A 41 -32.33 10.99 3.04
CA ILE A 41 -31.89 9.77 2.35
C ILE A 41 -30.94 10.13 1.20
N ALA A 42 -31.26 11.14 0.38
CA ALA A 42 -30.41 11.56 -0.73
C ALA A 42 -29.06 12.11 -0.26
N ILE A 43 -29.02 12.87 0.84
CA ILE A 43 -27.77 13.34 1.45
C ILE A 43 -26.95 12.14 1.96
N LEU A 44 -27.58 11.19 2.65
CA LEU A 44 -26.91 10.00 3.15
C LEU A 44 -26.33 9.14 2.01
N LEU A 45 -27.09 8.93 0.93
CA LEU A 45 -26.63 8.20 -0.25
C LEU A 45 -25.43 8.87 -0.92
N ARG A 46 -25.44 10.22 -1.04
CA ARG A 46 -24.29 10.97 -1.55
C ARG A 46 -23.07 10.84 -0.65
N ALA A 47 -23.25 11.00 0.67
CA ALA A 47 -22.18 10.85 1.64
C ALA A 47 -21.58 9.44 1.61
N LEU A 48 -22.41 8.40 1.51
CA LEU A 48 -21.96 7.03 1.39
C LEU A 48 -21.14 6.82 0.11
N ASN A 49 -21.55 7.39 -1.02
CA ASN A 49 -20.79 7.28 -2.27
C ASN A 49 -19.41 7.95 -2.15
N VAL A 50 -19.35 9.16 -1.56
CA VAL A 50 -18.09 9.87 -1.32
C VAL A 50 -17.15 9.05 -0.43
N ILE A 51 -17.67 8.47 0.67
CA ILE A 51 -16.88 7.63 1.57
C ILE A 51 -16.41 6.36 0.85
N ALA A 52 -17.26 5.72 0.07
CA ALA A 52 -16.91 4.53 -0.69
C ALA A 52 -15.78 4.82 -1.69
N ASP A 53 -15.85 5.94 -2.41
CA ASP A 53 -14.82 6.33 -3.37
C ASP A 53 -13.51 6.72 -2.66
N TYR A 54 -13.58 7.40 -1.50
CA TYR A 54 -12.42 7.67 -0.67
C TYR A 54 -11.72 6.38 -0.21
N LEU A 55 -12.49 5.40 0.30
CA LEU A 55 -11.95 4.12 0.76
C LEU A 55 -11.31 3.32 -0.37
N LYS A 56 -11.95 3.29 -1.56
CA LYS A 56 -11.38 2.62 -2.75
C LYS A 56 -10.03 3.23 -3.13
N LYS A 57 -9.93 4.56 -3.18
CA LYS A 57 -8.67 5.26 -3.48
C LYS A 57 -7.60 4.94 -2.43
N SER A 58 -7.95 5.03 -1.15
CA SER A 58 -7.02 4.73 -0.05
C SER A 58 -6.50 3.28 -0.09
N LEU A 59 -7.36 2.31 -0.39
CA LEU A 59 -6.97 0.91 -0.52
C LEU A 59 -6.08 0.70 -1.75
N ALA A 60 -6.41 1.30 -2.89
CA ALA A 60 -5.58 1.21 -4.09
C ALA A 60 -4.17 1.77 -3.87
N THR A 61 -4.05 2.90 -3.15
CA THR A 61 -2.75 3.46 -2.76
C THR A 61 -1.99 2.51 -1.83
N LEU A 62 -2.65 1.92 -0.83
CA LEU A 62 -2.02 0.97 0.08
C LEU A 62 -1.53 -0.29 -0.65
N GLU A 63 -2.36 -0.85 -1.52
CA GLU A 63 -2.01 -2.01 -2.36
C GLU A 63 -0.82 -1.69 -3.26
N GLY A 64 -0.83 -0.53 -3.92
CA GLY A 64 0.27 -0.06 -4.76
C GLY A 64 1.59 0.07 -4.01
N ALA A 65 1.57 0.71 -2.84
CA ALA A 65 2.76 0.85 -2.00
C ALA A 65 3.28 -0.51 -1.50
N CYS A 66 2.38 -1.41 -1.11
CA CYS A 66 2.74 -2.76 -0.70
C CYS A 66 3.39 -3.56 -1.84
N GLU A 67 2.89 -3.42 -3.06
CA GLU A 67 3.46 -4.08 -4.24
C GLU A 67 4.81 -3.49 -4.64
N GLU A 68 4.99 -2.18 -4.53
CA GLU A 68 6.28 -1.52 -4.75
C GLU A 68 7.34 -2.02 -3.76
N LEU A 69 6.99 -2.14 -2.48
CA LEU A 69 7.89 -2.73 -1.47
C LEU A 69 8.20 -4.20 -1.75
N ARG A 70 7.19 -5.00 -2.14
CA ARG A 70 7.38 -6.44 -2.45
C ARG A 70 8.22 -6.67 -3.70
N SER A 71 8.12 -5.79 -4.70
CA SER A 71 8.84 -5.89 -5.96
C SER A 71 10.21 -5.20 -5.94
N SER A 72 10.47 -4.31 -4.97
CA SER A 72 11.77 -3.67 -4.81
C SER A 72 12.84 -4.67 -4.35
N ARG A 73 13.71 -5.01 -5.29
CA ARG A 73 14.85 -5.89 -5.08
C ARG A 73 15.81 -5.33 -4.02
N MET A 74 16.09 -4.02 -4.07
CA MET A 74 16.99 -3.39 -3.11
C MET A 74 16.39 -3.35 -1.70
N PHE A 75 15.07 -3.17 -1.57
CA PHE A 75 14.40 -3.24 -0.27
C PHE A 75 14.53 -4.66 0.32
N LEU A 76 14.27 -5.69 -0.47
CA LEU A 76 14.45 -7.08 -0.02
C LEU A 76 15.91 -7.38 0.38
N LYS A 77 16.89 -6.82 -0.35
CA LYS A 77 18.31 -6.94 -0.01
C LYS A 77 18.67 -6.24 1.30
N LEU A 78 18.06 -5.08 1.58
CA LEU A 78 18.19 -4.42 2.87
C LEU A 78 17.65 -5.30 4.00
N LEU A 79 16.46 -5.89 3.83
CA LEU A 79 15.88 -6.78 4.84
C LEU A 79 16.76 -8.01 5.09
N GLU A 80 17.28 -8.63 4.03
CA GLU A 80 18.20 -9.77 4.12
C GLU A 80 19.49 -9.39 4.86
N ALA A 81 20.06 -8.23 4.54
CA ALA A 81 21.27 -7.73 5.20
C ALA A 81 21.05 -7.47 6.68
N VAL A 82 19.93 -6.84 7.07
CA VAL A 82 19.58 -6.61 8.48
C VAL A 82 19.48 -7.93 9.25
N LEU A 83 18.82 -8.94 8.66
CA LEU A 83 18.68 -10.25 9.29
C LEU A 83 20.06 -10.93 9.45
N LYS A 84 20.89 -10.93 8.39
CA LYS A 84 22.24 -11.50 8.43
C LYS A 84 23.13 -10.81 9.45
N THR A 85 23.18 -9.48 9.46
CA THR A 85 23.94 -8.70 10.44
C THR A 85 23.44 -9.00 11.86
N GLY A 86 22.13 -9.01 12.07
CA GLY A 86 21.53 -9.31 13.39
C GLY A 86 21.87 -10.70 13.89
N ASN A 87 21.81 -11.71 13.02
CA ASN A 87 22.19 -13.08 13.36
C ASN A 87 23.69 -13.19 13.67
N HIS A 88 24.54 -12.55 12.87
CA HIS A 88 25.99 -12.52 13.11
C HIS A 88 26.33 -11.91 14.48
N MET A 89 25.67 -10.82 14.85
CA MET A 89 25.91 -10.16 16.14
C MET A 89 25.41 -10.95 17.34
N ASN A 90 24.39 -11.81 17.15
CA ASN A 90 23.76 -12.57 18.21
C ASN A 90 24.17 -14.05 18.23
N VAL A 91 25.22 -14.44 17.50
CA VAL A 91 25.78 -15.80 17.53
C VAL A 91 26.08 -16.20 18.99
N GLY A 92 25.66 -17.41 19.37
CA GLY A 92 25.85 -17.93 20.72
C GLY A 92 24.89 -17.40 21.78
N THR A 93 23.89 -16.59 21.39
CA THR A 93 22.82 -16.12 22.27
C THR A 93 21.47 -16.71 21.86
N ASN A 94 20.46 -16.62 22.72
CA ASN A 94 19.08 -17.00 22.40
C ASN A 94 18.40 -16.06 21.38
N ARG A 95 19.09 -15.04 20.88
CA ARG A 95 18.63 -14.12 19.82
C ARG A 95 19.30 -14.38 18.46
N GLY A 96 20.23 -15.34 18.39
CA GLY A 96 20.84 -15.77 17.13
C GLY A 96 19.91 -16.66 16.31
N ASP A 97 20.30 -16.94 15.06
CA ASP A 97 19.58 -17.81 14.12
C ASP A 97 18.09 -17.44 13.91
N ALA A 98 17.80 -16.14 14.00
CA ALA A 98 16.48 -15.62 13.74
C ALA A 98 16.14 -15.80 12.25
N HIS A 99 14.87 -16.11 11.99
CA HIS A 99 14.33 -16.20 10.62
C HIS A 99 13.60 -14.91 10.22
N THR A 100 13.24 -14.08 11.19
CA THR A 100 12.47 -12.84 11.01
C THR A 100 12.93 -11.77 12.00
N PHE A 101 12.58 -10.52 11.72
CA PHE A 101 12.76 -9.41 12.64
C PHE A 101 11.59 -8.42 12.47
N LYS A 102 11.36 -7.57 13.49
CA LYS A 102 10.35 -6.51 13.40
C LYS A 102 10.85 -5.38 12.51
N LEU A 103 10.00 -4.84 11.63
CA LEU A 103 10.37 -3.71 10.77
C LEU A 103 10.78 -2.45 11.54
N ASP A 104 10.29 -2.27 12.78
CA ASP A 104 10.72 -1.19 13.69
C ASP A 104 12.24 -1.16 13.93
N THR A 105 12.94 -2.30 13.73
CA THR A 105 14.40 -2.37 13.81
C THR A 105 15.07 -1.47 12.78
N LEU A 106 14.46 -1.28 11.60
CA LEU A 106 15.01 -0.41 10.54
C LEU A 106 15.18 1.03 11.03
N LEU A 107 14.27 1.52 11.87
CA LEU A 107 14.31 2.86 12.45
C LEU A 107 15.44 3.06 13.46
N LYS A 108 16.04 1.97 13.95
CA LYS A 108 17.02 1.97 15.04
C LYS A 108 18.46 1.74 14.56
N LEU A 109 18.65 1.40 13.29
CA LEU A 109 19.96 0.97 12.77
C LEU A 109 21.04 2.05 12.92
N ALA A 110 20.66 3.33 12.81
CA ALA A 110 21.58 4.45 12.95
C ALA A 110 21.93 4.76 14.41
N ASP A 111 21.04 4.41 15.35
CA ASP A 111 21.17 4.77 16.77
C ASP A 111 21.94 3.70 17.56
N VAL A 112 21.84 2.44 17.16
CA VAL A 112 22.58 1.34 17.79
C VAL A 112 24.05 1.43 17.38
N LYS A 113 24.91 1.74 18.35
CA LYS A 113 26.35 1.86 18.17
C LYS A 113 27.11 0.68 18.74
N GLY A 114 28.23 0.33 18.11
CA GLY A 114 29.17 -0.67 18.59
C GLY A 114 29.96 -0.19 19.81
N ALA A 115 30.82 -1.06 20.34
CA ALA A 115 31.67 -0.77 21.49
C ALA A 115 32.64 0.42 21.28
N ASP A 116 32.98 0.71 20.02
CA ASP A 116 33.84 1.84 19.65
C ASP A 116 33.10 3.19 19.60
N TRP A 117 31.77 3.17 19.72
CA TRP A 117 30.86 4.32 19.64
C TRP A 117 30.95 5.16 18.34
N LYS A 118 31.70 4.66 17.36
CA LYS A 118 31.93 5.28 16.05
C LYS A 118 31.13 4.57 14.97
N THR A 119 31.11 3.24 15.03
CA THR A 119 30.36 2.42 14.09
C THR A 119 28.95 2.18 14.59
N THR A 120 28.00 2.23 13.67
CA THR A 120 26.58 1.94 13.93
C THR A 120 26.20 0.61 13.31
N LEU A 121 25.09 0.03 13.74
CA LEU A 121 24.52 -1.16 13.11
C LEU A 121 24.27 -0.94 11.61
N LEU A 122 23.85 0.28 11.22
CA LEU A 122 23.69 0.66 9.82
C LEU A 122 24.97 0.50 8.99
N HIS A 123 26.15 0.77 9.55
CA HIS A 123 27.42 0.57 8.82
C HIS A 123 27.62 -0.89 8.43
N PHE A 124 27.34 -1.82 9.36
CA PHE A 124 27.43 -3.25 9.09
C PHE A 124 26.38 -3.72 8.09
N VAL A 125 25.14 -3.22 8.19
CA VAL A 125 24.08 -3.54 7.23
C VAL A 125 24.45 -3.07 5.82
N VAL A 126 24.96 -1.85 5.66
CA VAL A 126 25.42 -1.34 4.36
C VAL A 126 26.58 -2.18 3.83
N GLN A 127 27.52 -2.59 4.68
CA GLN A 127 28.64 -3.45 4.29
C GLN A 127 28.15 -4.82 3.79
N GLU A 128 27.16 -5.43 4.45
CA GLU A 128 26.54 -6.69 4.02
C GLU A 128 25.85 -6.54 2.66
N ILE A 129 25.13 -5.43 2.41
CA ILE A 129 24.52 -5.16 1.09
C ILE A 129 25.61 -4.99 0.02
N ILE A 130 26.67 -4.24 0.32
CA ILE A 130 27.81 -4.05 -0.61
C ILE A 130 28.47 -5.39 -0.92
N GLN A 131 28.62 -6.28 0.07
CA GLN A 131 29.18 -7.61 -0.15
C GLN A 131 28.27 -8.46 -1.05
N ALA A 132 26.96 -8.43 -0.81
CA ALA A 132 25.98 -9.18 -1.60
C ALA A 132 25.82 -8.64 -3.04
N GLU A 133 25.93 -7.32 -3.24
CA GLU A 133 25.68 -6.63 -4.51
C GLU A 133 26.96 -6.19 -5.24
N GLY A 134 28.14 -6.42 -4.64
CA GLY A 134 29.40 -5.80 -5.03
C GLY A 134 29.86 -6.06 -6.46
N SER A 135 29.47 -7.18 -7.06
CA SER A 135 29.72 -7.46 -8.47
C SER A 135 28.93 -6.54 -9.42
N ARG A 136 27.71 -6.12 -9.03
CA ARG A 136 26.82 -5.24 -9.81
C ARG A 136 27.07 -3.76 -9.58
N LEU A 137 27.70 -3.40 -8.46
CA LEU A 137 28.05 -2.01 -8.12
C LEU A 137 29.41 -1.59 -8.69
N ARG A 138 30.23 -2.54 -9.18
CA ARG A 138 31.57 -2.32 -9.75
C ARG A 138 31.58 -1.79 -11.20
N ASN A 139 30.50 -1.18 -11.67
CA ASN A 139 30.46 -0.58 -13.01
C ASN A 139 30.61 0.94 -12.94
N SER A 140 31.85 1.40 -12.70
CA SER A 140 32.35 2.71 -13.13
C SER A 140 33.87 2.69 -13.01
N ASN A 141 34.56 3.01 -14.09
CA ASN A 141 36.02 3.06 -14.24
C ASN A 141 36.72 3.80 -13.09
N THR A 142 37.19 3.10 -12.07
CA THR A 142 38.10 3.71 -11.08
C THR A 142 39.10 2.67 -10.58
N THR A 143 40.26 2.69 -11.22
CA THR A 143 41.50 2.09 -10.79
C THR A 143 42.04 2.92 -9.63
N GLU A 144 41.51 2.79 -8.40
CA GLU A 144 42.09 3.55 -7.28
C GLU A 144 42.21 2.77 -5.97
N ASN A 145 43.44 2.83 -5.46
CA ASN A 145 43.98 2.39 -4.20
C ASN A 145 43.38 3.21 -3.03
N THR A 146 42.04 3.23 -2.91
CA THR A 146 41.31 3.97 -1.87
C THR A 146 41.17 3.12 -0.62
N ASN A 147 41.31 3.74 0.55
CA ASN A 147 41.10 3.06 1.83
C ASN A 147 39.66 2.50 1.94
N ALA A 148 39.51 1.40 2.69
CA ALA A 148 38.27 0.63 2.78
C ALA A 148 37.03 1.49 3.14
N GLU A 149 37.26 2.54 3.93
CA GLU A 149 36.24 3.50 4.33
C GLU A 149 35.70 4.34 3.15
N ALA A 150 36.58 4.92 2.32
CA ALA A 150 36.16 5.69 1.15
C ALA A 150 35.39 4.82 0.15
N LYS A 151 35.80 3.56 0.00
CA LYS A 151 35.08 2.57 -0.82
C LYS A 151 33.69 2.28 -0.26
N CYS A 152 33.57 2.06 1.06
CA CYS A 152 32.29 1.84 1.71
C CYS A 152 31.35 3.05 1.53
N ARG A 153 31.85 4.29 1.69
CA ARG A 153 31.04 5.49 1.43
C ARG A 153 30.55 5.56 -0.02
N LYS A 154 31.42 5.33 -1.00
CA LYS A 154 31.06 5.40 -2.44
C LYS A 154 30.00 4.36 -2.81
N LEU A 155 30.24 3.09 -2.44
CA LEU A 155 29.32 2.00 -2.76
C LEU A 155 28.04 2.08 -1.93
N GLY A 156 28.12 2.50 -0.68
CA GLY A 156 26.97 2.75 0.18
C GLY A 156 26.06 3.83 -0.39
N LEU A 157 26.62 4.91 -0.92
CA LEU A 157 25.84 5.94 -1.61
C LEU A 157 25.11 5.37 -2.84
N GLN A 158 25.75 4.51 -3.61
CA GLN A 158 25.10 3.83 -4.74
C GLN A 158 23.97 2.90 -4.29
N VAL A 159 24.13 2.19 -3.16
CA VAL A 159 23.08 1.36 -2.56
C VAL A 159 21.86 2.22 -2.20
N VAL A 160 22.08 3.34 -1.50
CA VAL A 160 21.01 4.26 -1.09
C VAL A 160 20.33 4.89 -2.31
N SER A 161 21.10 5.34 -3.30
CA SER A 161 20.56 5.92 -4.54
C SER A 161 19.70 4.92 -5.30
N LYS A 162 20.14 3.66 -5.44
CA LYS A 162 19.36 2.60 -6.10
C LYS A 162 18.08 2.30 -5.33
N LEU A 163 18.16 2.12 -4.02
CA LEU A 163 16.98 1.89 -3.18
C LEU A 163 15.97 3.03 -3.32
N SER A 164 16.42 4.29 -3.20
CA SER A 164 15.56 5.47 -3.37
C SER A 164 14.90 5.48 -4.75
N SER A 165 15.67 5.21 -5.82
CA SER A 165 15.12 5.16 -7.18
C SER A 165 14.13 4.02 -7.41
N GLU A 166 14.22 2.92 -6.67
CA GLU A 166 13.28 1.80 -6.78
C GLU A 166 11.96 2.11 -6.07
N LEU A 167 12.00 2.88 -4.98
CA LEU A 167 10.84 3.22 -4.15
C LEU A 167 10.12 4.52 -4.55
N MET A 168 10.68 5.30 -5.48
CA MET A 168 10.08 6.55 -5.97
C MET A 168 9.28 6.34 -7.28
N LYS A 169 9.13 5.09 -7.77
CA LYS A 169 8.72 4.85 -9.16
C LYS A 169 7.22 4.95 -9.41
N ARG A 170 6.35 5.11 -8.41
CA ARG A 170 4.89 4.95 -8.61
C ARG A 170 3.95 5.95 -7.93
N GLU A 171 4.42 7.12 -7.50
CA GLU A 171 3.49 8.16 -7.00
C GLU A 171 2.54 8.70 -8.09
N GLU A 172 2.89 8.62 -9.37
CA GLU A 172 2.10 9.22 -10.47
C GLU A 172 0.87 8.41 -10.94
N SER A 173 0.69 7.16 -10.50
CA SER A 173 -0.45 6.35 -10.97
C SER A 173 -1.75 6.61 -10.21
N CYS A 174 -1.73 7.30 -9.07
CA CYS A 174 -2.92 7.52 -8.24
C CYS A 174 -3.67 8.83 -8.56
N ASP A 175 -3.06 9.77 -9.29
CA ASP A 175 -3.67 11.10 -9.57
C ASP A 175 -4.43 11.20 -10.91
N ASN A 176 -4.32 10.21 -11.81
CA ASN A 176 -4.93 10.26 -13.15
C ASN A 176 -6.42 9.86 -13.20
N GLY A 177 -7.16 10.09 -12.12
CA GLY A 177 -8.58 9.76 -12.00
C GLY A 177 -9.47 10.91 -11.49
N CYS A 178 -9.04 12.16 -11.70
CA CYS A 178 -9.88 13.35 -11.54
C CYS A 178 -10.51 13.77 -12.88
#